data_AF-A0A4Q7JDK0-F1
#
_entry.id   AF-A0A4Q7JDK0-F1
#
_cell.length_a   1.000
_cell.length_b   1.000
_cell.length_c   1.000
_cell.angle_alpha   90.00
_cell.angle_beta   90.00
_cell.angle_gamma   90.00
#
_symmetry.space_group_name_H-M   'P 1'
#
loop_
_entity.id
_entity.type
_entity.pdbx_description
1 polymer ?
#
loop_
_entity_poly.entity_id
_entity_poly.type
_entity_poly.pdbx_seq_one_letter_code
_entity_poly.pdbx_strand_id
1 'polypeptide(L)'
;MGDADVLISAGHLRQVGTEILEAVGTGHEDAVAVAGSLVRADLRGHEAHGVRRLPGYVRAVREGGVDPTAAPESERPSPGTVVVYGNRAFGQLAAAHAVRELCVVAAQQGSGVAVIRDPAHVGRLGEYVAALADLGLVAMAFGSAASLAWAVPRGTGQPPVVLDRTDHADPGLGLLTGLAGGLAGTGMVLQAVDIAALDLPERFREQVERLCRERGTVPGDREERAARERERAGIPLPRRTWEELTALRG
;
A
#
# COMPACT_ATOMS: atom_id res chain seq x y z
N MET A 1 10.62 30.61 -9.46
CA MET A 1 10.49 29.86 -10.73
C MET A 1 10.70 28.41 -10.35
N GLY A 2 9.65 27.59 -10.34
CA GLY A 2 9.77 26.19 -9.89
C GLY A 2 10.78 25.46 -10.77
N ASP A 3 11.69 24.72 -10.14
CA ASP A 3 12.65 23.90 -10.88
C ASP A 3 11.89 22.84 -11.68
N ALA A 4 12.26 22.64 -12.94
CA ALA A 4 11.53 21.73 -13.82
C ALA A 4 11.68 20.29 -13.32
N ASP A 5 10.59 19.52 -13.35
CA ASP A 5 10.61 18.10 -12.99
C ASP A 5 11.56 17.31 -13.90
N VAL A 6 12.20 16.30 -13.33
CA VAL A 6 12.97 15.28 -14.05
C VAL A 6 12.11 14.03 -14.20
N LEU A 7 12.13 13.43 -15.40
CA LEU A 7 11.42 12.18 -15.68
C LEU A 7 12.36 10.99 -15.44
N ILE A 8 12.03 10.16 -14.45
CA ILE A 8 12.83 8.98 -14.09
C ILE A 8 12.04 7.71 -14.39
N SER A 9 12.64 6.71 -15.04
CA SER A 9 11.96 5.44 -15.28
C SER A 9 11.64 4.72 -13.96
N ALA A 10 10.51 4.02 -13.90
CA ALA A 10 10.10 3.27 -12.71
C ALA A 10 11.14 2.22 -12.29
N GLY A 11 11.80 1.58 -13.26
CA GLY A 11 12.89 0.63 -13.01
C GLY A 11 14.10 1.28 -12.34
N HIS A 12 14.57 2.41 -12.88
CA HIS A 12 15.70 3.14 -12.30
C HIS A 12 15.36 3.68 -10.91
N LEU A 13 14.14 4.19 -10.73
CA LEU A 13 13.72 4.74 -9.45
C LEU A 13 13.61 3.65 -8.37
N ARG A 14 13.13 2.45 -8.74
CA ARG A 14 13.11 1.29 -7.85
C ARG A 14 14.52 0.83 -7.48
N GLN A 15 15.45 0.81 -8.44
CA GLN A 15 16.84 0.48 -8.18
C GLN A 15 17.46 1.45 -7.17
N VAL A 16 17.35 2.75 -7.40
CA VAL A 16 17.86 3.78 -6.48
C VAL A 16 17.24 3.66 -5.10
N GLY A 17 15.92 3.46 -5.01
CA GLY A 17 15.25 3.25 -3.74
C GLY A 17 15.72 1.99 -3.00
N THR A 18 16.01 0.91 -3.72
CA THR A 18 16.55 -0.34 -3.16
C THR A 18 17.95 -0.09 -2.57
N GLU A 19 18.85 0.53 -3.34
CA GLU A 19 20.22 0.83 -2.91
C GLU A 19 20.26 1.73 -1.67
N ILE A 20 19.36 2.73 -1.58
CA ILE A 20 19.24 3.61 -0.40
C ILE A 20 18.83 2.83 0.84
N LEU A 21 17.89 1.88 0.71
CA LEU A 21 17.41 1.07 1.82
C LEU A 21 18.45 0.04 2.27
N GLU A 22 19.20 -0.54 1.33
CA GLU A 22 20.34 -1.43 1.62
C GLU A 22 21.46 -0.69 2.34
N ALA A 23 21.74 0.57 1.96
CA ALA A 23 22.75 1.40 2.62
C ALA A 23 22.45 1.68 4.09
N VAL A 24 21.20 1.55 4.53
CA VAL A 24 20.80 1.64 5.95
C VAL A 24 20.56 0.28 6.61
N GLY A 25 20.99 -0.81 5.97
CA GLY A 25 21.01 -2.16 6.56
C GLY A 25 19.77 -3.01 6.26
N THR A 26 18.89 -2.59 5.34
CA THR A 26 17.73 -3.39 4.93
C THR A 26 18.18 -4.55 4.05
N GLY A 27 17.66 -5.74 4.27
CA GLY A 27 17.92 -6.89 3.39
C GLY A 27 17.43 -6.65 1.96
N HIS A 28 18.09 -7.24 0.96
CA HIS A 28 17.81 -6.99 -0.47
C HIS A 28 16.32 -7.18 -0.84
N GLU A 29 15.72 -8.30 -0.44
CA GLU A 29 14.32 -8.62 -0.78
C GLU A 29 13.35 -7.60 -0.18
N ASP A 30 13.57 -7.21 1.07
CA ASP A 30 12.77 -6.21 1.77
C ASP A 30 12.96 -4.81 1.18
N ALA A 31 14.20 -4.45 0.83
CA ALA A 31 14.52 -3.20 0.17
C ALA A 31 13.80 -3.08 -1.19
N VAL A 32 13.82 -4.16 -1.99
CA VAL A 32 13.09 -4.24 -3.27
C VAL A 32 11.57 -4.12 -3.03
N ALA A 33 11.03 -4.79 -2.02
CA ALA A 33 9.60 -4.75 -1.70
C ALA A 33 9.14 -3.34 -1.29
N VAL A 34 9.87 -2.68 -0.39
CA VAL A 34 9.56 -1.32 0.09
C VAL A 34 9.73 -0.31 -1.04
N ALA A 35 10.87 -0.32 -1.75
CA ALA A 35 11.10 0.58 -2.90
C ALA A 35 10.05 0.37 -3.99
N GLY A 36 9.67 -0.88 -4.26
CA GLY A 36 8.62 -1.22 -5.21
C GLY A 36 7.25 -0.63 -4.82
N SER A 37 6.87 -0.67 -3.55
CA SER A 37 5.62 -0.07 -3.06
C SER A 37 5.62 1.45 -3.23
N LEU A 38 6.73 2.12 -2.88
CA LEU A 38 6.88 3.57 -3.07
C LEU A 38 6.75 3.96 -4.55
N VAL A 39 7.44 3.25 -5.45
CA VAL A 39 7.35 3.49 -6.89
C VAL A 39 5.94 3.22 -7.43
N ARG A 40 5.24 2.20 -6.92
CA ARG A 40 3.82 1.96 -7.28
C ARG A 40 2.92 3.12 -6.85
N ALA A 41 3.18 3.75 -5.71
CA ALA A 41 2.45 4.95 -5.29
C ALA A 41 2.71 6.12 -6.25
N ASP A 42 3.96 6.35 -6.63
CA ASP A 42 4.31 7.38 -7.61
C ASP A 42 3.70 7.11 -8.99
N LEU A 43 3.72 5.89 -9.50
CA LEU A 43 3.06 5.53 -10.76
C LEU A 43 1.57 5.91 -10.74
N ARG A 44 0.90 5.73 -9.59
CA ARG A 44 -0.53 5.99 -9.44
C ARG A 44 -0.87 7.45 -9.14
N GLY A 45 0.12 8.34 -9.02
CA GLY A 45 -0.12 9.76 -8.70
C GLY A 45 -0.20 10.07 -7.20
N HIS A 46 0.10 9.10 -6.33
CA HIS A 46 0.10 9.26 -4.87
C HIS A 46 1.51 9.62 -4.38
N GLU A 47 2.05 10.73 -4.87
CA GLU A 47 3.44 11.14 -4.64
C GLU A 47 3.74 11.34 -3.15
N ALA A 48 2.75 11.76 -2.35
CA ALA A 48 2.89 11.88 -0.90
C ALA A 48 3.21 10.54 -0.22
N HIS A 49 2.98 9.39 -0.85
CA HIS A 49 3.32 8.06 -0.35
C HIS A 49 4.39 7.35 -1.21
N GLY A 50 5.01 8.07 -2.15
CA GLY A 50 6.04 7.57 -3.03
C GLY A 50 7.47 7.75 -2.53
N VAL A 51 8.44 7.72 -3.44
CA VAL A 51 9.88 7.70 -3.12
C VAL A 51 10.39 8.90 -2.35
N ARG A 52 9.65 10.03 -2.38
CA ARG A 52 9.96 11.19 -1.54
C ARG A 52 9.94 10.91 -0.04
N ARG A 53 9.44 9.73 0.38
CA ARG A 53 9.48 9.24 1.75
C ARG A 53 10.84 8.67 2.16
N LEU A 54 11.69 8.28 1.22
CA LEU A 54 12.97 7.62 1.50
C LEU A 54 13.90 8.43 2.44
N PRO A 55 14.07 9.76 2.30
CA PRO A 55 14.86 10.53 3.27
C PRO A 55 14.32 10.42 4.71
N GLY A 56 13.00 10.45 4.85
CA GLY A 56 12.32 10.25 6.14
C GLY A 56 12.49 8.82 6.69
N TYR A 57 12.51 7.82 5.81
CA TYR A 57 12.74 6.43 6.20
C TYR A 57 14.18 6.19 6.67
N VAL A 58 15.17 6.70 5.92
CA VAL A 58 16.58 6.68 6.31
C VAL A 58 16.77 7.35 7.68
N ARG A 59 16.14 8.50 7.89
CA ARG A 59 16.15 9.18 9.18
C ARG A 59 15.53 8.32 10.28
N ALA A 60 14.35 7.75 10.05
CA ALA A 60 13.67 6.90 11.03
C ALA A 60 14.49 5.65 11.40
N VAL A 61 15.20 5.05 10.45
CA VAL A 61 16.15 3.96 10.72
C VAL A 61 17.29 4.44 11.62
N ARG A 62 17.94 5.56 11.27
CA ARG A 62 19.05 6.13 12.05
C ARG A 62 18.65 6.54 13.47
N GLU A 63 17.42 7.01 13.65
CA GLU A 63 16.86 7.40 14.94
C GLU A 63 16.30 6.22 15.74
N GLY A 64 16.31 4.99 15.18
CA GLY A 64 15.75 3.81 15.83
C GLY A 64 14.22 3.80 15.91
N GLY A 65 13.53 4.56 15.05
CA GLY A 65 12.08 4.46 14.86
C GLY A 65 11.68 3.29 13.96
N VAL A 66 12.54 2.92 13.01
CA VAL A 66 12.40 1.72 12.16
C VAL A 66 13.60 0.82 12.40
N ASP A 67 13.36 -0.49 12.51
CA ASP A 67 14.42 -1.49 12.47
C ASP A 67 14.50 -2.06 11.05
N PRO A 68 15.60 -1.81 10.31
CA PRO A 68 15.74 -2.23 8.91
C PRO A 68 15.90 -3.75 8.76
N THR A 69 16.13 -4.48 9.86
CA THR A 69 16.28 -5.93 9.90
C THR A 69 15.06 -6.64 10.49
N ALA A 70 14.08 -5.89 11.02
CA ALA A 70 12.89 -6.47 11.61
C ALA A 70 11.94 -7.01 10.54
N ALA A 71 11.28 -8.11 10.89
CA ALA A 71 10.25 -8.74 10.08
C ALA A 71 8.89 -8.72 10.82
N PRO A 72 7.78 -8.56 10.09
CA PRO A 72 6.47 -8.68 10.68
C PRO A 72 6.15 -10.14 11.03
N GLU A 73 5.46 -10.33 12.15
CA GLU A 73 4.96 -11.62 12.61
C GLU A 73 3.44 -11.60 12.70
N SER A 74 2.81 -12.77 12.74
CA SER A 74 1.35 -12.86 12.86
C SER A 74 0.88 -14.01 13.74
N GLU A 75 -0.32 -13.82 14.27
CA GLU A 75 -1.08 -14.85 14.98
C GLU A 75 -2.54 -14.84 14.52
N ARG A 76 -3.23 -15.97 14.70
CA ARG A 76 -4.64 -16.14 14.34
C ARG A 76 -5.44 -16.52 15.59
N PRO A 77 -5.86 -15.54 16.40
CA PRO A 77 -6.46 -15.81 17.71
C PRO A 77 -7.84 -16.48 17.63
N SER A 78 -8.50 -16.38 16.48
CA SER A 78 -9.79 -17.01 16.21
C SER A 78 -9.98 -17.21 14.70
N PRO A 79 -10.92 -18.08 14.27
CA PRO A 79 -11.31 -18.17 12.86
C PRO A 79 -11.66 -16.78 12.31
N GLY A 80 -11.21 -16.50 11.09
CA GLY A 80 -11.51 -15.22 10.43
C GLY A 80 -10.67 -14.04 10.90
N THR A 81 -9.77 -14.19 11.88
CA THR A 81 -9.01 -13.08 12.46
C THR A 81 -7.50 -13.28 12.37
N VAL A 82 -6.79 -12.24 11.97
CA VAL A 82 -5.32 -12.16 11.95
C VAL A 82 -4.88 -10.93 12.74
N VAL A 83 -3.89 -11.11 13.61
CA VAL A 83 -3.17 -10.00 14.22
C VAL A 83 -1.75 -10.03 13.68
N VAL A 84 -1.32 -8.94 13.05
CA VAL A 84 0.05 -8.75 12.54
C VAL A 84 0.78 -7.77 13.46
N TYR A 85 1.94 -8.17 13.93
CA TYR A 85 2.85 -7.33 14.71
C TYR A 85 3.89 -6.73 13.77
N GLY A 86 3.92 -5.40 13.68
CA GLY A 86 4.83 -4.67 12.81
C GLY A 86 6.29 -4.76 13.24
N ASN A 87 6.56 -4.98 14.53
CA ASN A 87 7.91 -5.14 15.10
C ASN A 87 8.90 -4.04 14.68
N ARG A 88 8.42 -2.81 14.48
CA ARG A 88 9.18 -1.68 13.92
C ARG A 88 9.76 -1.90 12.52
N ALA A 89 9.34 -2.95 11.81
CA ALA A 89 9.64 -3.14 10.41
C ALA A 89 9.00 -2.04 9.56
N PHE A 90 9.45 -1.92 8.31
CA PHE A 90 8.78 -1.07 7.33
C PHE A 90 7.29 -1.45 7.20
N GLY A 91 6.41 -0.45 7.23
CA GLY A 91 4.96 -0.67 7.22
C GLY A 91 4.48 -1.40 5.97
N GLN A 92 5.19 -1.23 4.85
CA GLN A 92 4.94 -1.95 3.60
C GLN A 92 5.09 -3.46 3.76
N LEU A 93 6.08 -3.92 4.54
CA LEU A 93 6.30 -5.34 4.80
C LEU A 93 5.19 -5.90 5.67
N ALA A 94 4.81 -5.17 6.73
CA ALA A 94 3.72 -5.55 7.62
C ALA A 94 2.37 -5.64 6.88
N ALA A 95 2.06 -4.66 6.03
CA ALA A 95 0.83 -4.65 5.25
C ALA A 95 0.81 -5.72 4.16
N ALA A 96 1.94 -5.97 3.48
CA ALA A 96 2.05 -7.10 2.56
C ALA A 96 1.91 -8.45 3.27
N HIS A 97 2.45 -8.59 4.48
CA HIS A 97 2.26 -9.78 5.32
C HIS A 97 0.78 -9.97 5.70
N ALA A 98 0.11 -8.89 6.13
CA ALA A 98 -1.32 -8.90 6.44
C ALA A 98 -2.18 -9.32 5.24
N VAL A 99 -1.86 -8.84 4.03
CA VAL A 99 -2.55 -9.28 2.80
C VAL A 99 -2.41 -10.79 2.59
N ARG A 100 -1.20 -11.34 2.71
CA ARG A 100 -0.98 -12.80 2.54
C ARG A 100 -1.76 -13.62 3.55
N GLU A 101 -1.70 -13.25 4.83
CA GLU A 101 -2.43 -13.94 5.89
C GLU A 101 -3.95 -13.84 5.70
N LEU A 102 -4.43 -12.68 5.28
CA LEU A 102 -5.84 -12.43 5.03
C LEU A 102 -6.37 -13.24 3.84
N CYS A 103 -5.58 -13.45 2.79
CA CYS A 103 -5.95 -14.36 1.69
C CYS A 103 -6.16 -15.80 2.19
N VAL A 104 -5.28 -16.30 3.05
CA VAL A 104 -5.41 -17.65 3.64
C VAL A 104 -6.68 -17.75 4.47
N VAL A 105 -6.94 -16.76 5.32
CA VAL A 105 -8.12 -16.74 6.18
C VAL A 105 -9.41 -16.60 5.36
N ALA A 106 -9.46 -15.71 4.38
CA ALA A 106 -10.62 -15.51 3.54
C ALA A 106 -10.96 -16.76 2.72
N ALA A 107 -9.96 -17.47 2.19
CA ALA A 107 -10.18 -18.73 1.47
C ALA A 107 -10.76 -19.84 2.37
N GLN A 108 -10.41 -19.84 3.67
CA GLN A 108 -10.89 -20.87 4.61
C GLN A 108 -12.26 -20.54 5.21
N GLN A 109 -12.57 -19.26 5.40
CA GLN A 109 -13.73 -18.81 6.18
C GLN A 109 -14.74 -18.02 5.33
N GLY A 110 -14.46 -17.79 4.05
CA GLY A 110 -15.21 -16.91 3.16
C GLY A 110 -14.99 -15.42 3.41
N SER A 111 -14.46 -15.04 4.57
CA SER A 111 -14.08 -13.67 4.89
C SER A 111 -13.05 -13.64 6.02
N GLY A 112 -12.40 -12.48 6.20
CA GLY A 112 -11.52 -12.28 7.33
C GLY A 112 -11.25 -10.81 7.64
N VAL A 113 -10.63 -10.59 8.79
CA VAL A 113 -10.09 -9.31 9.23
C VAL A 113 -8.64 -9.50 9.66
N ALA A 114 -7.77 -8.57 9.25
CA ALA A 114 -6.41 -8.46 9.73
C ALA A 114 -6.21 -7.11 10.42
N VAL A 115 -5.58 -7.10 11.60
CA VAL A 115 -5.19 -5.88 12.30
C VAL A 115 -3.68 -5.82 12.37
N ILE A 116 -3.10 -4.72 11.92
CA ILE A 116 -1.66 -4.45 12.01
C ILE A 116 -1.40 -3.55 13.23
N ARG A 117 -0.63 -4.07 14.18
CA ARG A 117 -0.22 -3.38 15.40
C ARG A 117 1.18 -2.81 15.24
N ASP A 118 1.32 -1.54 15.62
CA ASP A 118 2.58 -0.80 15.62
C ASP A 118 3.41 -0.92 14.32
N PRO A 119 2.83 -0.69 13.13
CA PRO A 119 3.63 -0.60 11.93
C PRO A 119 4.30 0.78 11.84
N ALA A 120 5.47 0.82 11.19
CA ALA A 120 5.93 2.07 10.58
C ALA A 120 4.95 2.52 9.47
N HIS A 121 5.23 3.64 8.81
CA HIS A 121 4.34 4.16 7.75
C HIS A 121 4.08 3.12 6.65
N VAL A 122 2.81 2.75 6.45
CA VAL A 122 2.38 1.68 5.53
C VAL A 122 2.31 2.08 4.07
N GLY A 123 2.52 3.34 3.71
CA GLY A 123 2.40 3.74 2.30
C GLY A 123 0.94 3.96 1.89
N ARG A 124 0.62 3.57 0.66
CA ARG A 124 -0.67 3.81 0.02
C ARG A 124 -1.63 2.65 0.29
N LEU A 125 -2.75 2.89 0.97
CA LEU A 125 -3.69 1.81 1.34
C LEU A 125 -4.30 1.11 0.14
N GLY A 126 -4.56 1.85 -0.95
CA GLY A 126 -5.11 1.29 -2.18
C GLY A 126 -4.23 0.22 -2.83
N GLU A 127 -2.95 0.11 -2.46
CA GLU A 127 -2.09 -0.99 -2.90
C GLU A 127 -2.57 -2.34 -2.37
N TYR A 128 -2.89 -2.39 -1.08
CA TYR A 128 -3.24 -3.63 -0.39
C TYR A 128 -4.63 -4.12 -0.74
N VAL A 129 -5.61 -3.21 -0.82
CA VAL A 129 -6.96 -3.58 -1.24
C VAL A 129 -7.02 -3.98 -2.72
N ALA A 130 -6.21 -3.34 -3.59
CA ALA A 130 -6.12 -3.75 -5.00
C ALA A 130 -5.53 -5.16 -5.13
N ALA A 131 -4.47 -5.47 -4.38
CA ALA A 131 -3.88 -6.82 -4.38
C ALA A 131 -4.88 -7.90 -3.93
N LEU A 132 -5.73 -7.60 -2.96
CA LEU A 132 -6.81 -8.50 -2.53
C LEU A 132 -7.89 -8.64 -3.63
N ALA A 133 -8.27 -7.54 -4.28
CA ALA A 133 -9.26 -7.54 -5.35
C ALA A 133 -8.81 -8.26 -6.62
N ASP A 134 -7.52 -8.21 -6.95
CA ASP A 134 -6.93 -9.00 -8.04
C ASP A 134 -7.08 -10.51 -7.78
N LEU A 135 -7.14 -10.92 -6.52
CA LEU A 135 -7.35 -12.30 -6.10
C LEU A 135 -8.83 -12.69 -5.95
N GLY A 136 -9.75 -11.82 -6.38
CA GLY A 136 -11.19 -12.08 -6.29
C GLY A 136 -11.81 -11.72 -4.93
N LEU A 137 -11.11 -11.00 -4.06
CA LEU A 137 -11.64 -10.58 -2.77
C LEU A 137 -12.20 -9.15 -2.83
N VAL A 138 -13.38 -8.91 -2.24
CA VAL A 138 -13.81 -7.54 -1.92
C VAL A 138 -13.06 -7.11 -0.67
N ALA A 139 -12.38 -5.96 -0.70
CA ALA A 139 -11.49 -5.56 0.37
C ALA A 139 -11.69 -4.11 0.83
N MET A 140 -11.46 -3.87 2.12
CA MET A 140 -11.44 -2.56 2.74
C MET A 140 -10.22 -2.43 3.66
N ALA A 141 -9.64 -1.24 3.71
CA ALA A 141 -8.50 -0.90 4.57
C ALA A 141 -8.76 0.42 5.27
N PHE A 142 -8.58 0.44 6.58
CA PHE A 142 -8.65 1.63 7.43
C PHE A 142 -7.28 1.85 8.06
N GLY A 143 -6.73 3.05 7.91
CA GLY A 143 -5.39 3.34 8.40
C GLY A 143 -5.35 4.44 9.45
N SER A 144 -4.10 4.70 9.86
CA SER A 144 -3.62 5.97 10.40
C SER A 144 -4.42 7.19 9.93
N ALA A 145 -4.85 8.11 10.80
CA ALA A 145 -5.33 9.45 10.40
C ALA A 145 -6.58 9.49 9.48
N ALA A 146 -7.55 8.61 9.73
CA ALA A 146 -8.81 8.55 8.95
C ALA A 146 -8.60 8.28 7.43
N SER A 147 -7.48 7.65 7.07
CA SER A 147 -7.28 7.09 5.74
C SER A 147 -8.16 5.85 5.52
N LEU A 148 -8.73 5.74 4.32
CA LEU A 148 -9.59 4.64 3.91
C LEU A 148 -9.26 4.25 2.47
N ALA A 149 -9.24 2.97 2.18
CA ALA A 149 -9.32 2.47 0.83
C ALA A 149 -10.27 1.27 0.75
N TRP A 150 -10.90 1.08 -0.40
CA TRP A 150 -11.62 -0.16 -0.70
C TRP A 150 -11.47 -0.53 -2.16
N ALA A 151 -11.58 -1.83 -2.44
CA ALA A 151 -11.50 -2.34 -3.79
C ALA A 151 -12.49 -3.48 -4.02
N VAL A 152 -12.97 -3.59 -5.25
CA VAL A 152 -13.80 -4.72 -5.70
C VAL A 152 -13.25 -5.32 -7.00
N PRO A 153 -13.31 -6.65 -7.17
CA PRO A 153 -12.91 -7.31 -8.41
C PRO A 153 -13.77 -6.85 -9.61
N ARG A 154 -13.14 -6.71 -10.77
CA ARG A 154 -13.82 -6.46 -12.07
C ARG A 154 -13.84 -7.71 -12.94
N GLY A 155 -14.45 -7.58 -14.13
CA GLY A 155 -14.41 -8.62 -15.17
C GLY A 155 -12.98 -9.00 -15.56
N THR A 156 -12.82 -10.20 -16.10
CA THR A 156 -11.51 -10.76 -16.47
C THR A 156 -10.68 -9.79 -17.32
N GLY A 157 -9.43 -9.57 -16.91
CA GLY A 157 -8.49 -8.69 -17.61
C GLY A 157 -8.69 -7.19 -17.37
N GLN A 158 -9.69 -6.80 -16.57
CA GLN A 158 -9.85 -5.42 -16.11
C GLN A 158 -9.14 -5.23 -14.76
N PRO A 159 -8.49 -4.07 -14.52
CA PRO A 159 -8.00 -3.73 -13.19
C PRO A 159 -9.19 -3.62 -12.22
N PRO A 160 -9.01 -3.84 -10.90
CA PRO A 160 -10.09 -3.72 -9.93
C PRO A 160 -10.60 -2.27 -9.84
N VAL A 161 -11.84 -2.10 -9.39
CA VAL A 161 -12.31 -0.78 -8.95
C VAL A 161 -11.61 -0.49 -7.63
N VAL A 162 -10.97 0.67 -7.51
CA VAL A 162 -10.27 1.07 -6.28
C VAL A 162 -10.65 2.49 -5.93
N LEU A 163 -11.20 2.69 -4.73
CA LEU A 163 -11.28 4.02 -4.12
C LEU A 163 -10.18 4.12 -3.07
N ASP A 164 -9.29 5.08 -3.24
CA ASP A 164 -8.18 5.33 -2.34
C ASP A 164 -8.23 6.76 -1.81
N ARG A 165 -8.48 6.92 -0.51
CA ARG A 165 -8.53 8.21 0.19
C ARG A 165 -7.29 8.40 1.09
N THR A 166 -6.17 7.76 0.79
CA THR A 166 -4.97 7.87 1.63
C THR A 166 -4.44 9.32 1.72
N ASP A 167 -4.44 10.08 0.62
CA ASP A 167 -3.94 11.47 0.61
C ASP A 167 -4.89 12.50 1.24
N HIS A 168 -6.15 12.13 1.45
CA HIS A 168 -7.20 13.04 1.97
C HIS A 168 -7.50 12.77 3.46
N ALA A 169 -6.62 12.02 4.11
CA ALA A 169 -6.62 11.77 5.54
C ALA A 169 -6.56 13.10 6.31
N ASP A 170 -7.51 13.31 7.23
CA ASP A 170 -7.47 14.45 8.14
C ASP A 170 -6.59 14.08 9.35
N PRO A 171 -5.41 14.70 9.50
CA PRO A 171 -4.52 14.40 10.62
C PRO A 171 -5.12 14.76 11.99
N GLY A 172 -6.17 15.59 12.06
CA GLY A 172 -6.93 15.88 13.28
C GLY A 172 -7.90 14.76 13.71
N LEU A 173 -8.19 13.80 12.83
CA LEU A 173 -9.15 12.70 13.02
C LEU A 173 -8.46 11.36 13.27
N GLY A 174 -7.33 11.33 14.00
CA GLY A 174 -6.60 10.12 14.38
C GLY A 174 -7.43 9.12 15.22
N LEU A 175 -8.40 8.45 14.59
CA LEU A 175 -9.43 7.62 15.20
C LEU A 175 -8.89 6.28 15.68
N LEU A 176 -7.94 5.68 14.95
CA LEU A 176 -7.43 4.34 15.27
C LEU A 176 -6.25 4.37 16.26
N THR A 177 -5.56 5.50 16.41
CA THR A 177 -4.46 5.69 17.36
C THR A 177 -4.92 5.55 18.82
N GLY A 178 -6.20 5.82 19.12
CA GLY A 178 -6.75 5.78 20.48
C GLY A 178 -7.30 4.42 20.93
N LEU A 179 -7.65 3.53 20.00
CA LEU A 179 -8.32 2.25 20.33
C LEU A 179 -7.35 1.13 20.73
N ALA A 180 -6.03 1.31 20.53
CA ALA A 180 -4.99 0.31 20.80
C ALA A 180 -4.24 0.51 22.13
N GLY A 181 -4.82 1.19 23.12
CA GLY A 181 -4.34 1.11 24.51
C GLY A 181 -2.91 1.60 24.76
N GLY A 182 -2.55 2.79 24.29
CA GLY A 182 -1.42 3.55 24.86
C GLY A 182 -0.01 3.12 24.45
N LEU A 183 0.16 2.31 23.40
CA LEU A 183 1.45 2.17 22.70
C LEU A 183 1.38 2.97 21.40
N ALA A 184 2.26 3.97 21.28
CA ALA A 184 2.27 4.91 20.18
C ALA A 184 2.61 4.19 18.87
N GLY A 185 1.60 3.93 18.03
CA GLY A 185 1.76 3.29 16.72
C GLY A 185 0.52 3.50 15.84
N THR A 186 0.74 3.89 14.60
CA THR A 186 -0.27 4.19 13.57
C THR A 186 -0.85 2.86 13.05
N GLY A 187 -1.90 2.31 13.66
CA GLY A 187 -2.47 1.02 13.27
C GLY A 187 -3.18 1.00 11.90
N MET A 188 -3.38 -0.20 11.35
CA MET A 188 -4.18 -0.44 10.14
C MET A 188 -5.09 -1.65 10.33
N VAL A 189 -6.32 -1.59 9.81
CA VAL A 189 -7.27 -2.71 9.78
C VAL A 189 -7.60 -3.01 8.32
N LEU A 190 -7.49 -4.28 7.94
CA LEU A 190 -7.92 -4.80 6.64
C LEU A 190 -9.08 -5.76 6.84
N GLN A 191 -10.06 -5.70 5.95
CA GLN A 191 -11.13 -6.69 5.85
C GLN A 191 -11.19 -7.18 4.41
N ALA A 192 -11.40 -8.48 4.24
CA ALA A 192 -11.61 -9.09 2.93
C ALA A 192 -12.77 -10.09 2.96
N VAL A 193 -13.52 -10.16 1.87
CA VAL A 193 -14.60 -11.13 1.65
C VAL A 193 -14.34 -11.82 0.31
N ASP A 194 -14.30 -13.15 0.33
CA ASP A 194 -14.17 -13.94 -0.89
C ASP A 194 -15.52 -14.00 -1.61
N ILE A 195 -15.58 -13.46 -2.83
CA ILE A 195 -16.81 -13.47 -3.62
C ILE A 195 -17.23 -14.90 -4.00
N ALA A 196 -16.30 -15.86 -4.02
CA ALA A 196 -16.60 -17.27 -4.27
C ALA A 196 -17.33 -17.93 -3.09
N ALA A 197 -17.21 -17.38 -1.89
CA ALA A 197 -17.98 -17.84 -0.74
C ALA A 197 -19.43 -17.32 -0.75
N LEU A 198 -19.76 -16.34 -1.61
CA LEU A 198 -21.07 -15.67 -1.59
C LEU A 198 -22.11 -16.22 -2.57
N ASP A 199 -21.71 -16.91 -3.65
CA ASP A 199 -22.52 -17.77 -4.56
C ASP A 199 -21.84 -17.87 -5.94
N LEU A 200 -21.92 -16.81 -6.77
CA LEU A 200 -21.43 -16.80 -8.16
C LEU A 200 -20.46 -15.62 -8.43
N PRO A 201 -19.14 -15.83 -8.32
CA PRO A 201 -18.10 -14.83 -8.63
C PRO A 201 -18.29 -14.14 -9.98
N GLU A 202 -18.73 -14.91 -10.98
CA GLU A 202 -18.83 -14.45 -12.37
C GLU A 202 -19.97 -13.46 -12.51
N ARG A 203 -21.10 -13.75 -11.85
CA ARG A 203 -22.24 -12.84 -11.77
C ARG A 203 -21.86 -11.55 -11.06
N PHE A 204 -21.09 -11.63 -9.97
CA PHE A 204 -20.61 -10.45 -9.26
C PHE A 204 -19.77 -9.55 -10.19
N ARG A 205 -18.76 -10.14 -10.85
CA ARG A 205 -17.87 -9.42 -11.77
C ARG A 205 -18.63 -8.79 -12.94
N GLU A 206 -19.58 -9.51 -13.54
CA GLU A 206 -20.44 -8.98 -14.62
C GLU A 206 -21.28 -7.79 -14.17
N GLN A 207 -21.84 -7.84 -12.96
CA GLN A 207 -22.61 -6.74 -12.39
C GLN A 207 -21.75 -5.50 -12.13
N VAL A 208 -20.57 -5.68 -11.53
CA VAL A 208 -19.61 -4.58 -11.34
C VAL A 208 -19.22 -3.96 -12.67
N GLU A 209 -18.91 -4.79 -13.68
CA GLU A 209 -18.50 -4.29 -14.99
C GLU A 209 -19.65 -3.56 -15.71
N ARG A 210 -20.89 -4.04 -15.58
CA ARG A 210 -22.07 -3.32 -16.08
C ARG A 210 -22.20 -1.93 -15.44
N LEU A 211 -22.08 -1.85 -14.11
CA LEU A 211 -22.13 -0.57 -13.38
C LEU A 211 -20.99 0.37 -13.80
N CYS A 212 -19.80 -0.15 -14.05
CA CYS A 212 -18.66 0.63 -14.54
C CYS A 212 -18.96 1.28 -15.90
N ARG A 213 -19.56 0.52 -16.83
CA ARG A 213 -19.97 1.05 -18.14
C ARG A 213 -21.06 2.12 -18.04
N GLU A 214 -22.01 1.96 -17.12
CA GLU A 214 -23.12 2.90 -16.93
C GLU A 214 -22.68 4.24 -16.31
N ARG A 215 -21.70 4.23 -15.40
CA ARG A 215 -21.26 5.44 -14.68
C ARG A 215 -20.28 6.33 -15.45
N GLY A 216 -19.61 5.80 -16.46
CA GLY A 216 -18.61 6.51 -17.29
C GLY A 216 -17.28 6.85 -16.59
N THR A 217 -17.30 7.15 -15.29
CA THR A 217 -16.09 7.30 -14.45
C THR A 217 -16.08 6.21 -13.38
N VAL A 218 -14.97 5.45 -13.33
CA VAL A 218 -14.76 4.36 -12.37
C VAL A 218 -13.67 4.78 -11.38
N PRO A 219 -13.88 4.66 -10.06
CA PRO A 219 -12.82 4.85 -9.08
C PRO A 219 -11.60 3.97 -9.40
N GLY A 220 -10.40 4.56 -9.43
CA GLY A 220 -9.14 3.87 -9.75
C GLY A 220 -8.70 4.01 -11.21
N ASP A 221 -9.60 4.36 -12.14
CA ASP A 221 -9.26 4.49 -13.56
C ASP A 221 -8.29 5.65 -13.82
N ARG A 222 -8.37 6.73 -13.03
CA ARG A 222 -7.44 7.87 -13.16
C ARG A 222 -6.03 7.44 -12.79
N GLU A 223 -5.91 6.75 -11.67
CA GLU A 223 -4.67 6.20 -11.13
C GLU A 223 -4.08 5.17 -12.11
N GLU A 224 -4.92 4.32 -12.71
CA GLU A 224 -4.51 3.37 -13.76
C GLU A 224 -3.98 4.04 -15.02
N ARG A 225 -4.64 5.09 -15.50
CA ARG A 225 -4.13 5.88 -16.63
C ARG A 225 -2.81 6.55 -16.29
N ALA A 226 -2.71 7.16 -15.11
CA ALA A 226 -1.47 7.77 -14.63
C ALA A 226 -0.33 6.74 -14.56
N ALA A 227 -0.60 5.53 -14.05
CA ALA A 227 0.40 4.47 -13.99
C ALA A 227 0.88 4.05 -15.38
N ARG A 228 -0.03 3.84 -16.34
CA ARG A 228 0.35 3.48 -17.72
C ARG A 228 1.15 4.58 -18.42
N GLU A 229 0.78 5.83 -18.19
CA GLU A 229 1.49 6.99 -18.73
C GLU A 229 2.89 7.11 -18.12
N ARG A 230 3.00 7.10 -16.79
CA ARG A 230 4.28 7.22 -16.06
C ARG A 230 5.20 6.01 -16.27
N GLU A 231 4.66 4.81 -16.51
CA GLU A 231 5.46 3.64 -16.90
C GLU A 231 6.14 3.85 -18.27
N ARG A 232 5.46 4.53 -19.21
CA ARG A 232 5.98 4.80 -20.56
C ARG A 232 6.86 6.04 -20.64
N ALA A 233 6.43 7.12 -20.00
CA ALA A 233 7.05 8.45 -20.11
C ALA A 233 8.08 8.73 -18.99
N GLY A 234 8.06 7.93 -17.91
CA GLY A 234 8.81 8.21 -16.68
C GLY A 234 7.93 8.87 -15.62
N ILE A 235 8.35 8.71 -14.38
CA ILE A 235 7.74 9.33 -13.20
C ILE A 235 8.32 10.75 -13.07
N PRO A 236 7.47 11.80 -13.06
CA PRO A 236 7.92 13.15 -12.79
C PRO A 236 8.31 13.29 -11.32
N LEU A 237 9.51 13.82 -11.07
CA LEU A 237 9.99 14.15 -9.74
C LEU A 237 10.55 15.58 -9.75
N PRO A 238 10.29 16.40 -8.72
CA PRO A 238 10.98 17.67 -8.57
C PRO A 238 12.49 17.45 -8.53
N ARG A 239 13.26 18.25 -9.28
CA ARG A 239 14.72 18.08 -9.39
C ARG A 239 15.41 18.01 -8.03
N ARG A 240 15.03 18.88 -7.09
CA ARG A 240 15.54 18.86 -5.72
C ARG A 240 15.31 17.52 -5.01
N THR A 241 14.13 16.91 -5.18
CA THR A 241 13.84 15.59 -4.60
C THR A 241 14.76 14.53 -5.19
N TRP A 242 15.02 14.58 -6.50
CA TRP A 242 15.93 13.64 -7.15
C TRP A 242 17.39 13.82 -6.69
N GLU A 243 17.86 15.06 -6.55
CA GLU A 243 19.19 15.38 -6.01
C GLU A 243 19.35 14.86 -4.57
N GLU A 244 18.33 15.04 -3.72
CA GLU A 244 18.33 14.51 -2.36
C GLU A 244 18.40 12.97 -2.33
N LEU A 245 17.61 12.29 -3.16
CA LEU A 245 17.63 10.82 -3.24
C LEU A 245 18.99 10.30 -3.72
N THR A 246 19.57 10.93 -4.74
CA THR A 246 20.88 10.50 -5.26
C THR A 246 22.00 10.73 -4.26
N ALA A 247 21.91 11.77 -3.42
CA ALA A 247 22.87 12.01 -2.34
C ALA A 247 22.81 10.97 -1.21
N LEU A 248 21.69 10.26 -1.03
CA LEU A 248 21.53 9.22 -0.01
C LEU A 248 22.16 7.86 -0.39
N ARG A 249 22.62 7.70 -1.63
CA ARG A 249 23.27 6.47 -2.11
C ARG A 249 24.72 6.32 -1.63
N GLY A 250 25.31 7.40 -1.08
CA GLY A 250 26.72 7.51 -0.70
C GLY A 250 26.97 7.44 0.79
#